data_AF-A0A1C5QKG2-F1
#
_entry.id   AF-A0A1C5QKG2-F1
#
_cell.length_a   1.000
_cell.length_b   1.000
_cell.length_c   1.000
_cell.angle_alpha   90.00
_cell.angle_beta   90.00
_cell.angle_gamma   90.00
#
_symmetry.space_group_name_H-M   'P 1'
#
loop_
_entity.id
_entity.type
_entity.pdbx_description
1 polymer ?
#
loop_
_entity_poly.entity_id
_entity_poly.type
_entity_poly.pdbx_seq_one_letter_code
_entity_poly.pdbx_strand_id
1 'polypeptide(L)'
;MKKNLNLLYFSPTDGTKKIVREVAKGINLEYKEFNITLPQNRVEELDFDENDIILVGMPTYAGRFPKLLHTYMEKIRCNNSLAIFIAAYGLNSCLIL
;
A
#
# COMPACT_ATOMS: atom_id res chain seq x y z
N MET A 1 -15.33 18.92 -1.76
CA MET A 1 -14.61 18.53 -0.53
C MET A 1 -13.22 18.07 -0.91
N LYS A 2 -12.18 18.44 -0.15
CA LYS A 2 -10.80 18.01 -0.40
C LYS A 2 -10.64 16.59 0.18
N LYS A 3 -10.11 15.67 -0.62
CA LYS A 3 -9.76 14.31 -0.16
C LYS A 3 -8.33 14.28 0.35
N ASN A 4 -8.06 13.44 1.34
CA ASN A 4 -6.73 13.18 1.90
C ASN A 4 -6.12 11.96 1.22
N LEU A 5 -4.89 12.05 0.72
CA LEU A 5 -4.22 10.93 0.06
C LEU A 5 -3.27 10.22 1.05
N ASN A 6 -3.42 8.90 1.19
CA ASN A 6 -2.66 8.08 2.11
C ASN A 6 -1.99 6.92 1.35
N LEU A 7 -0.69 6.76 1.49
CA LEU A 7 0.10 5.71 0.83
C LEU A 7 0.46 4.65 1.86
N LEU A 8 -0.28 3.55 1.88
CA LEU A 8 0.01 2.39 2.72
C LEU A 8 0.80 1.36 1.91
N TYR A 9 2.04 1.04 2.30
CA TYR A 9 2.85 0.12 1.50
C TYR A 9 3.75 -0.80 2.31
N PHE A 10 3.92 -2.02 1.78
CA PHE A 10 4.97 -2.95 2.16
C PHE A 10 5.97 -3.04 1.00
N SER A 11 7.24 -2.72 1.21
CA SER A 11 8.20 -2.62 0.11
C SER A 11 9.62 -3.00 0.54
N PRO A 12 9.92 -4.30 0.71
CA PRO A 12 11.24 -4.76 1.17
C PRO A 12 12.42 -4.32 0.30
N THR A 13 12.20 -4.07 -0.98
CA THR A 13 13.22 -3.66 -1.96
C THR A 13 12.94 -2.28 -2.57
N ASP A 14 12.12 -1.45 -1.91
CA ASP A 14 11.70 -0.11 -2.37
C ASP A 14 10.97 -0.01 -3.73
N GLY A 15 10.88 -1.08 -4.52
CA GLY A 15 10.19 -1.08 -5.81
C GLY A 15 8.70 -0.70 -5.72
N THR A 16 7.97 -1.34 -4.80
CA THR A 16 6.55 -1.05 -4.57
C THR A 16 6.35 0.38 -4.07
N LYS A 17 7.19 0.86 -3.14
CA LYS A 17 7.19 2.24 -2.65
C LYS A 17 7.35 3.25 -3.79
N LYS A 18 8.27 3.00 -4.72
CA LYS A 18 8.48 3.85 -5.90
C LYS A 18 7.21 3.92 -6.74
N ILE A 19 6.61 2.78 -7.07
CA ILE A 19 5.38 2.71 -7.89
C ILE A 19 4.25 3.52 -7.23
N VAL A 20 3.99 3.29 -5.94
CA VAL A 20 2.91 3.97 -5.21
C VAL A 20 3.14 5.49 -5.18
N ARG A 21 4.38 5.95 -5.02
CA ARG A 21 4.72 7.38 -5.09
C ARG A 21 4.51 7.97 -6.48
N GLU A 22 4.86 7.26 -7.56
CA GLU A 22 4.59 7.74 -8.91
C GLU A 22 3.09 7.82 -9.21
N VAL A 23 2.29 6.86 -8.72
CA VAL A 23 0.82 6.94 -8.80
C VAL A 23 0.30 8.14 -8.02
N ALA A 24 0.77 8.36 -6.80
CA ALA A 24 0.39 9.52 -5.98
C ALA A 24 0.73 10.86 -6.65
N LYS A 25 1.90 10.96 -7.29
CA LYS A 25 2.27 12.14 -8.09
C LYS A 25 1.27 12.40 -9.22
N GLY A 26 0.81 11.35 -9.90
CA GLY A 26 -0.21 11.47 -10.94
C GLY A 26 -1.57 11.94 -10.42
N ILE A 27 -1.92 11.59 -9.18
CA ILE A 27 -3.13 12.08 -8.49
C ILE A 27 -3.00 13.57 -8.09
N ASN A 28 -1.77 14.05 -7.91
CA ASN A 28 -1.44 15.45 -7.63
C ASN A 28 -2.13 16.01 -6.37
N LEU A 29 -2.11 15.23 -5.29
CA LEU A 29 -2.51 15.64 -3.94
C LEU A 29 -1.34 15.47 -2.97
N GLU A 30 -1.28 16.33 -1.95
CA GLU A 30 -0.42 16.09 -0.79
C GLU A 30 -0.80 14.77 -0.13
N TYR A 31 0.21 14.03 0.33
CA TYR A 31 -0.02 12.69 0.85
C TYR A 31 0.79 12.38 2.10
N LYS A 32 0.27 11.43 2.89
CA LYS A 32 0.96 10.81 4.03
C LYS A 32 1.42 9.40 3.67
N GLU A 33 2.57 8.98 4.19
CA GLU A 33 3.11 7.64 3.95
C GLU A 33 3.05 6.76 5.20
N PHE A 34 2.56 5.54 5.01
CA PHE A 34 2.48 4.49 6.02
C PHE A 34 3.30 3.30 5.54
N ASN A 35 4.59 3.28 5.90
CA ASN A 35 5.50 2.21 5.55
C ASN A 35 5.41 1.06 6.58
N ILE A 36 4.79 -0.05 6.18
CA ILE A 36 4.55 -1.20 7.05
C ILE A 36 5.56 -2.34 6.83
N THR A 37 6.69 -2.04 6.17
CA THR A 37 7.73 -3.03 5.82
C THR A 37 8.35 -3.66 7.06
N LEU A 38 8.73 -2.85 8.04
CA LEU A 38 9.36 -3.34 9.27
C LEU A 38 8.30 -3.74 10.31
N PRO A 39 8.52 -4.81 11.10
CA PRO A 39 7.61 -5.22 12.17
C PRO A 39 7.27 -4.10 13.16
N GLN A 40 8.26 -3.26 13.51
CA GLN A 40 8.09 -2.15 14.46
C GLN A 40 7.11 -1.06 13.96
N ASN A 41 6.86 -1.00 12.64
CA ASN A 41 5.91 -0.06 12.04
C ASN A 41 4.49 -0.65 11.95
N ARG A 42 4.28 -1.87 12.48
CA ARG A 42 3.01 -2.61 12.44
C ARG A 42 2.37 -2.75 13.82
N VAL A 43 2.59 -1.75 14.66
CA VAL A 43 2.13 -1.76 16.06
C VAL A 43 0.83 -0.97 16.20
N GLU A 44 0.79 0.23 15.63
CA GLU A 44 -0.34 1.16 15.71
C GLU A 44 -1.50 0.73 14.80
N GLU A 45 -2.72 0.99 15.29
CA GLU A 45 -3.93 0.91 14.48
C GLU A 45 -3.96 2.10 13.51
N LEU A 46 -4.43 1.84 12.29
CA LEU A 46 -4.66 2.88 11.30
C LEU A 46 -6.17 3.05 11.15
N ASP A 47 -6.63 4.28 11.25
CA ASP A 47 -8.04 4.62 11.09
C ASP A 47 -8.17 5.69 10.00
N PHE A 48 -8.91 5.33 8.94
CA PHE A 48 -9.20 6.19 7.80
C PHE A 48 -10.70 6.44 7.71
N ASP A 49 -11.07 7.64 7.29
CA ASP A 49 -12.46 8.11 7.20
C ASP A 49 -12.93 8.30 5.74
N GLU A 50 -14.20 8.66 5.56
CA GLU A 50 -14.80 8.81 4.24
C GLU A 50 -14.14 9.87 3.35
N ASN A 51 -13.26 10.73 3.88
CA ASN A 51 -12.49 11.72 3.15
C ASN A 51 -11.12 11.21 2.70
N ASP A 52 -10.73 10.00 3.07
CA ASP A 52 -9.46 9.40 2.69
C ASP A 52 -9.53 8.65 1.35
N ILE A 53 -8.42 8.74 0.61
CA ILE A 53 -8.07 7.88 -0.52
C ILE A 53 -6.80 7.13 -0.12
N ILE A 54 -6.86 5.80 -0.11
CA ILE A 54 -5.77 4.94 0.35
C ILE A 54 -5.18 4.21 -0.86
N LEU A 55 -3.92 4.49 -1.18
CA LEU A 55 -3.13 3.67 -2.11
C LEU A 55 -2.47 2.55 -1.33
N VAL A 56 -2.89 1.31 -1.57
CA VAL A 56 -2.35 0.11 -0.89
C VAL A 56 -1.36 -0.59 -1.81
N GLY A 57 -0.07 -0.39 -1.58
CA GLY A 57 1.01 -0.96 -2.38
C GLY A 57 1.62 -2.22 -1.80
N MET A 58 1.50 -3.34 -2.51
CA MET A 58 2.00 -4.64 -2.04
C MET A 58 2.73 -5.39 -3.16
N PRO A 59 3.93 -5.94 -2.91
CA PRO A 59 4.49 -6.95 -3.81
C PRO A 59 3.67 -8.24 -3.69
N THR A 60 3.64 -8.99 -4.76
CA THR A 60 3.13 -10.36 -4.78
C THR A 60 4.29 -11.34 -4.68
N TYR A 61 4.16 -12.36 -3.85
CA TYR A 61 5.12 -13.44 -3.72
C TYR A 61 4.45 -14.74 -4.15
N ALA A 62 4.93 -15.36 -5.23
CA ALA A 62 4.30 -16.52 -5.85
C ALA A 62 2.79 -16.31 -6.13
N GLY A 63 2.43 -15.13 -6.64
CA GLY A 63 1.05 -14.75 -6.95
C GLY A 63 0.15 -14.47 -5.73
N ARG A 64 0.73 -14.36 -4.52
CA ARG A 64 -0.03 -14.17 -3.28
C ARG A 64 0.35 -12.89 -2.55
N PHE A 65 -0.61 -12.37 -1.79
CA PHE A 65 -0.39 -11.31 -0.81
C PHE A 65 0.56 -11.80 0.31
N PRO A 66 1.44 -10.94 0.87
CA PRO A 66 2.37 -11.35 1.92
C PRO A 66 1.63 -11.84 3.18
N LYS A 67 1.68 -13.15 3.45
CA LYS A 67 0.96 -13.78 4.57
C LYS A 67 1.26 -13.11 5.93
N LEU A 68 2.49 -12.63 6.12
CA LEU A 68 2.94 -11.93 7.32
C LEU A 68 2.15 -10.64 7.64
N LEU A 69 1.39 -10.11 6.70
CA LEU A 69 0.61 -8.89 6.86
C LEU A 69 -0.85 -9.14 7.22
N HIS A 70 -1.36 -10.38 7.12
CA HIS A 70 -2.78 -10.69 7.36
C HIS A 70 -3.27 -10.15 8.71
N THR A 71 -2.55 -10.48 9.79
CA THR A 71 -2.90 -10.02 11.15
C THR A 71 -2.77 -8.50 11.31
N TYR A 72 -1.89 -7.85 10.54
CA TYR A 72 -1.78 -6.39 10.60
C TYR A 72 -2.93 -5.70 9.87
N MET A 73 -3.43 -6.28 8.76
CA MET A 73 -4.57 -5.73 8.03
C MET A 73 -5.84 -5.68 8.89
N GLU A 74 -5.99 -6.58 9.86
CA GLU A 74 -7.11 -6.57 10.82
C GLU A 74 -7.11 -5.34 11.74
N LYS A 75 -5.97 -4.65 11.87
CA LYS A 75 -5.81 -3.42 12.66
C LYS A 75 -6.07 -2.13 11.86
N ILE A 76 -6.50 -2.27 10.61
CA ILE A 76 -6.73 -1.14 9.71
C ILE A 76 -8.24 -0.97 9.55
N ARG A 77 -8.74 0.19 9.96
CA ARG A 77 -10.15 0.60 9.79
C ARG A 77 -10.22 1.62 8.67
N CYS A 78 -11.18 1.43 7.77
CA CYS A 78 -11.32 2.27 6.59
C CYS A 78 -12.60 3.10 6.56
N ASN A 79 -13.58 2.91 7.44
CA ASN A 79 -14.82 3.74 7.55
C ASN A 79 -15.31 4.44 6.25
N ASN A 80 -15.65 3.68 5.19
CA ASN A 80 -16.09 4.19 3.87
C ASN A 80 -15.05 4.97 3.03
N SER A 81 -13.76 4.88 3.36
CA SER A 81 -12.63 5.37 2.56
C SER A 81 -12.60 4.74 1.17
N LEU A 82 -12.09 5.49 0.19
CA LEU A 82 -11.74 4.93 -1.11
C LEU A 82 -10.40 4.20 -1.01
N ALA A 83 -10.30 2.95 -1.49
CA ALA A 83 -9.05 2.21 -1.52
C ALA A 83 -8.69 1.77 -2.95
N ILE A 84 -7.42 1.95 -3.32
CA ILE A 84 -6.84 1.55 -4.60
C ILE A 84 -5.69 0.59 -4.31
N PHE A 85 -5.85 -0.68 -4.68
CA PHE A 85 -4.81 -1.69 -4.51
C PHE A 85 -3.85 -1.70 -5.70
N ILE A 86 -2.55 -1.61 -5.40
CA ILE A 86 -1.46 -1.64 -6.37
C ILE A 86 -0.62 -2.88 -6.06
N ALA A 87 -0.79 -3.91 -6.88
CA ALA A 87 -0.01 -5.14 -6.80
C ALA A 87 1.20 -5.05 -7.74
N ALA A 88 2.41 -5.13 -7.17
CA ALA A 88 3.64 -5.26 -7.94
C ALA A 88 4.02 -6.74 -8.07
N TYR A 89 4.32 -7.18 -9.28
CA TYR A 89 4.79 -8.54 -9.56
C TYR A 89 6.14 -8.47 -10.28
N GLY A 90 7.03 -9.38 -9.92
CA GLY A 90 8.33 -9.54 -10.56
C GLY A 90 8.60 -11.01 -10.86
N LEU A 91 9.12 -11.27 -12.06
CA LEU A 91 9.67 -12.55 -12.47
C LEU A 91 11.18 -12.41 -12.59
N ASN A 92 11.92 -13.39 -12.08
CA ASN A 92 13.39 -13.42 -12.20
C ASN A 92 13.85 -14.10 -13.50
N SER A 93 12.90 -14.63 -14.29
CA SER A 93 13.14 -15.23 -15.59
C SER A 93 12.31 -14.49 -16.64
N CYS A 94 12.97 -14.00 -17.67
CA CYS A 94 12.32 -13.46 -18.86
C CYS A 94 11.81 -14.64 -19.70
N LEU A 95 10.68 -15.22 -19.31
CA LEU A 95 9.85 -16.00 -20.22
C LEU A 95 8.67 -15.11 -20.61
N ILE A 96 8.82 -14.43 -21.73
CA ILE A 96 7.68 -13.88 -22.45
C ILE A 96 7.14 -15.07 -23.26
N LEU A 97 6.00 -15.62 -22.83
CA LEU A 97 5.25 -16.61 -23.61
C LEU A 97 4.71 -15.96 -24.90
#